data_AF-A0A5D2PCC5-F1
#
_entry.id   AF-A0A5D2PCC5-F1
#
_cell.length_a   1.000
_cell.length_b   1.000
_cell.length_c   1.000
_cell.angle_alpha   90.00
_cell.angle_beta   90.00
_cell.angle_gamma   90.00
#
_symmetry.space_group_name_H-M   'P 1'
#
loop_
_entity.id
_entity.type
_entity.pdbx_description
1 polymer ?
#
loop_
_entity_poly.entity_id
_entity_poly.type
_entity_poly.pdbx_seq_one_letter_code
_entity_poly.pdbx_strand_id
1 'polypeptide(L)'
;MVTIIKDEKKIFLSRPHSINGDSEVDSPKSIQRISSLFKNIKPGFDLTNFKLPPLFNLPKSHLQCYGETVYCMGTDMLSRCNQADSPVDRFISVVAWNISTLRPPIFGFAPYNPILGETHHVSRANLNVLLEQISHHPPVSALHATDEKQKIQLIRCQLCVPKFNGIAVVNEVRGKRQLKLLSRGETYEMNSPDLLIRILPTPGVDWDGDVRIRCPENGLEAELHYGHKSFLGLRGSHRSVKGKILETSTKRTLFEFNGNWDRTVTMKDNASRKLTVIYNAEEVYSGLKTPIVNDLQGVLSTESAAVWSELSEALMRHDWEKANEAKNAVEEKQRELLRERESKGETWVPQHFTLTRNKDGVWDCLPIHQWVPPAPIIVPLS
;
A
#
# COMPACT_ATOMS: atom_id res chain seq x y z
N MET A 1 10.36 -15.78 -10.36
CA MET A 1 10.14 -14.94 -11.54
C MET A 1 9.38 -15.80 -12.54
N VAL A 2 8.32 -15.27 -13.12
CA VAL A 2 7.60 -15.92 -14.22
C VAL A 2 7.43 -14.87 -15.31
N THR A 3 8.06 -15.11 -16.46
CA THR A 3 7.87 -14.32 -17.69
C THR A 3 7.06 -15.17 -18.64
N ILE A 4 5.91 -14.68 -19.08
CA ILE A 4 5.07 -15.36 -20.08
C ILE A 4 5.11 -14.53 -21.35
N ILE A 5 5.44 -15.18 -22.46
CA ILE A 5 5.44 -14.61 -23.80
C ILE A 5 4.49 -15.46 -24.65
N LYS A 6 3.37 -14.88 -25.07
CA LYS A 6 2.48 -15.46 -26.08
C LYS A 6 1.77 -14.31 -26.78
N ASP A 7 1.73 -14.35 -28.11
CA ASP A 7 1.05 -13.35 -28.95
C ASP A 7 1.48 -11.89 -28.64
N GLU A 8 2.79 -11.64 -28.57
CA GLU A 8 3.45 -10.32 -28.30
C GLU A 8 3.17 -9.67 -26.93
N LYS A 9 2.34 -10.27 -26.08
CA LYS A 9 2.01 -9.73 -24.76
C LYS A 9 2.95 -10.28 -23.69
N LYS A 10 3.87 -9.44 -23.22
CA LYS A 10 4.83 -9.77 -22.17
C LYS A 10 4.32 -9.33 -20.81
N ILE A 11 4.26 -10.28 -19.87
CA ILE A 11 3.85 -10.02 -18.48
C ILE A 11 5.01 -10.36 -17.54
N PHE A 12 5.31 -9.45 -16.62
CA PHE A 12 6.31 -9.66 -15.58
C PHE A 12 5.69 -9.63 -14.18
N LEU A 13 5.84 -10.73 -13.44
CA LEU A 13 5.42 -10.84 -12.04
C LEU A 13 6.61 -11.20 -11.15
N SER A 14 6.86 -10.35 -10.14
CA SER A 14 7.89 -10.54 -9.13
C SER A 14 7.31 -11.10 -7.83
N ARG A 15 8.19 -11.69 -7.00
CA ARG A 15 7.79 -12.22 -5.69
C ARG A 15 7.29 -11.08 -4.79
N PRO A 16 6.25 -11.30 -3.97
CA PRO A 16 5.87 -10.37 -2.91
C PRO A 16 7.06 -10.11 -1.99
N HIS A 17 7.17 -8.88 -1.49
CA HIS A 17 8.21 -8.58 -0.53
C HIS A 17 7.89 -9.22 0.83
N SER A 18 8.86 -9.92 1.42
CA SER A 18 8.78 -10.49 2.77
C SER A 18 9.55 -9.62 3.77
N ILE A 19 9.09 -9.53 5.02
CA ILE A 19 9.74 -8.72 6.08
C ILE A 19 11.24 -9.02 6.24
N ASN A 20 11.66 -10.26 6.03
CA ASN A 20 13.03 -10.71 6.21
C ASN A 20 13.87 -10.72 4.92
N GLY A 21 13.33 -10.17 3.81
CA GLY A 21 13.99 -10.18 2.51
C GLY A 21 14.90 -8.96 2.31
N ASP A 22 16.18 -9.23 2.12
CA ASP A 22 17.22 -8.32 1.60
C ASP A 22 17.77 -7.27 2.58
N SER A 23 18.47 -7.80 3.58
CA SER A 23 19.39 -7.09 4.49
C SER A 23 20.67 -6.59 3.79
N GLU A 24 20.54 -5.75 2.75
CA GLU A 24 21.61 -4.84 2.30
C GLU A 24 21.30 -3.36 2.65
N VAL A 25 20.31 -3.17 3.54
CA VAL A 25 19.73 -1.89 3.94
C VAL A 25 20.76 -0.90 4.49
N ASP A 26 21.83 -1.39 5.12
CA ASP A 26 22.81 -0.54 5.83
C ASP A 26 24.23 -0.58 5.24
N SER A 27 24.39 -0.91 3.95
CA SER A 27 25.73 -0.82 3.35
C SER A 27 26.14 0.66 3.13
N PRO A 28 27.39 1.06 3.43
CA PRO A 28 27.88 2.40 3.12
C PRO A 28 27.69 2.80 1.64
N LYS A 29 27.74 1.82 0.72
CA LYS A 29 27.48 2.02 -0.71
C LYS A 29 26.02 2.39 -0.99
N SER A 30 25.06 1.73 -0.32
CA SER A 30 23.63 2.05 -0.42
C SER A 30 23.35 3.48 0.06
N ILE A 31 23.94 3.89 1.19
CA ILE A 31 23.78 5.23 1.75
C ILE A 31 24.37 6.29 0.82
N GLN A 32 25.59 6.07 0.30
CA GLN A 32 26.23 6.97 -0.65
C GLN A 32 25.41 7.11 -1.94
N ARG A 33 24.87 6.00 -2.46
CA ARG A 33 24.01 5.98 -3.64
C ARG A 33 22.72 6.78 -3.42
N ILE A 34 22.06 6.64 -2.28
CA ILE A 34 20.84 7.41 -1.96
C ILE A 34 21.20 8.89 -1.74
N SER A 35 22.29 9.17 -1.05
CA SER A 35 22.73 10.54 -0.78
C SER A 35 23.08 11.30 -2.08
N SER A 36 23.64 10.61 -3.09
CA SER A 36 23.95 11.24 -4.38
C SER A 36 22.70 11.64 -5.16
N LEU A 37 21.58 10.91 -5.00
CA LEU A 37 20.28 11.24 -5.59
C LEU A 37 19.76 12.61 -5.13
N PHE A 38 20.00 12.96 -3.87
CA PHE A 38 19.49 14.18 -3.24
C PHE A 38 20.52 15.31 -3.12
N LYS A 39 21.74 15.13 -3.64
CA LYS A 39 22.85 16.10 -3.49
C LYS A 39 22.48 17.53 -3.92
N ASN A 40 21.62 17.67 -4.93
CA ASN A 40 21.20 18.96 -5.48
C ASN A 40 19.75 19.33 -5.09
N ILE A 41 19.13 18.61 -4.16
CA ILE A 41 17.74 18.82 -3.74
C ILE A 41 17.74 19.59 -2.42
N LYS A 42 17.01 20.69 -2.39
CA LYS A 42 16.88 21.53 -1.19
C LYS A 42 15.96 20.85 -0.15
N PRO A 43 16.22 21.00 1.16
CA PRO A 43 15.24 20.66 2.19
C PRO A 43 13.89 21.37 1.94
N GLY A 44 12.79 20.66 2.16
CA GLY A 44 11.42 21.08 1.87
C GLY A 44 10.94 20.79 0.45
N PHE A 45 11.79 20.26 -0.44
CA PHE A 45 11.41 20.02 -1.84
C PHE A 45 10.38 18.89 -1.97
N ASP A 46 9.36 19.14 -2.78
CA ASP A 46 8.32 18.19 -3.15
C ASP A 46 8.82 17.27 -4.27
N LEU A 47 8.88 15.97 -4.01
CA LEU A 47 9.39 14.96 -4.92
C LEU A 47 8.30 14.31 -5.79
N THR A 48 7.07 14.81 -5.77
CA THR A 48 5.92 14.21 -6.50
C THR A 48 6.22 14.04 -7.99
N ASN A 49 6.93 14.99 -8.61
CA ASN A 49 7.32 14.95 -10.02
C ASN A 49 8.80 14.59 -10.21
N PHE A 50 9.46 14.04 -9.18
CA PHE A 50 10.88 13.70 -9.24
C PHE A 50 11.10 12.45 -10.11
N LYS A 51 11.97 12.58 -11.11
CA LYS A 51 12.35 11.46 -11.99
C LYS A 51 13.40 10.58 -11.32
N LEU A 52 12.94 9.50 -10.71
CA LEU A 52 13.81 8.53 -10.08
C LEU A 52 14.58 7.70 -11.14
N PRO A 53 15.91 7.55 -11.08
CA PRO A 53 16.63 6.66 -12.00
C PRO A 53 16.26 5.18 -11.81
N PRO A 54 16.29 4.33 -12.87
CA PRO A 54 15.94 2.91 -12.77
C PRO A 54 16.71 2.12 -11.71
N LEU A 55 17.95 2.52 -11.41
CA LEU A 55 18.79 1.92 -10.36
C LEU A 55 18.15 1.94 -8.96
N PHE A 56 17.24 2.88 -8.71
CA PHE A 56 16.52 3.00 -7.45
C PHE A 56 15.11 2.40 -7.53
N ASN A 57 14.75 1.74 -8.63
CA ASN A 57 13.43 1.14 -8.77
C ASN A 57 13.38 -0.32 -8.31
N LEU A 58 12.29 -0.67 -7.63
CA LEU A 58 11.84 -2.05 -7.48
C LEU A 58 11.10 -2.48 -8.74
N PRO A 59 11.14 -3.76 -9.13
CA PRO A 59 10.43 -4.28 -10.29
C PRO A 59 8.91 -4.48 -10.03
N LYS A 60 8.26 -3.39 -9.60
CA LYS A 60 6.84 -3.28 -9.24
C LYS A 60 6.35 -1.85 -9.37
N SER A 61 5.12 -1.68 -9.83
CA SER A 61 4.37 -0.42 -9.73
C SER A 61 3.88 -0.17 -8.30
N HIS A 62 3.62 1.09 -7.93
CA HIS A 62 2.91 1.42 -6.69
C HIS A 62 1.58 0.65 -6.58
N LEU A 63 0.84 0.48 -7.69
CA LEU A 63 -0.44 -0.24 -7.66
C LEU A 63 -0.27 -1.70 -7.21
N GLN A 64 0.77 -2.38 -7.70
CA GLN A 64 1.11 -3.74 -7.27
C GLN A 64 1.47 -3.78 -5.79
N CYS A 65 2.32 -2.85 -5.32
CA CYS A 65 2.69 -2.77 -3.91
C CYS A 65 1.48 -2.54 -2.99
N TYR A 66 0.52 -1.70 -3.40
CA TYR A 66 -0.71 -1.46 -2.66
C TYR A 66 -1.61 -2.69 -2.65
N GLY A 67 -1.79 -3.36 -3.79
CA GLY A 67 -2.57 -4.60 -3.90
C GLY A 67 -2.00 -5.73 -3.04
N GLU A 68 -0.67 -5.89 -3.02
CA GLU A 68 0.00 -6.92 -2.21
C GLU A 68 -0.29 -6.78 -0.70
N THR A 69 -0.54 -5.57 -0.19
CA THR A 69 -0.96 -5.37 1.21
C THR A 69 -2.33 -5.98 1.55
N VAL A 70 -3.11 -6.33 0.53
CA VAL A 70 -4.46 -6.87 0.65
C VAL A 70 -4.50 -8.36 0.33
N TYR A 71 -3.95 -8.78 -0.82
CA TYR A 71 -4.10 -10.17 -1.27
C TYR A 71 -2.91 -11.08 -0.93
N CYS A 72 -1.71 -10.57 -0.65
CA CYS A 72 -0.51 -11.40 -0.49
C CYS A 72 -0.22 -11.78 0.96
N MET A 73 -1.19 -12.32 1.70
CA MET A 73 -1.04 -12.59 3.13
C MET A 73 -0.91 -14.09 3.41
N GLY A 74 0.05 -14.49 4.23
CA GLY A 74 0.19 -15.88 4.72
C GLY A 74 -1.03 -16.33 5.52
N THR A 75 -1.66 -15.37 6.21
CA THR A 75 -2.88 -15.56 6.99
C THR A 75 -3.99 -14.65 6.49
N ASP A 76 -5.23 -15.15 6.38
CA ASP A 76 -6.39 -14.36 5.93
C ASP A 76 -6.91 -13.41 7.03
N MET A 77 -6.20 -12.30 7.21
CA MET A 77 -6.52 -11.25 8.18
C MET A 77 -7.83 -10.51 7.84
N LEU A 78 -8.17 -10.40 6.56
CA LEU A 78 -9.35 -9.65 6.13
C LEU A 78 -10.63 -10.40 6.47
N SER A 79 -10.70 -11.71 6.17
CA SER A 79 -11.88 -12.51 6.52
C SER A 79 -12.12 -12.58 8.03
N ARG A 80 -11.05 -12.60 8.85
CA ARG A 80 -11.15 -12.57 10.32
C ARG A 80 -11.93 -11.37 10.85
N CYS A 81 -11.88 -10.23 10.16
CA CYS A 81 -12.63 -9.04 10.55
C CYS A 81 -14.16 -9.29 10.60
N ASN A 82 -14.68 -10.22 9.79
CA ASN A 82 -16.11 -10.50 9.73
C ASN A 82 -16.57 -11.71 10.56
N GLN A 83 -15.63 -12.50 11.10
CA GLN A 83 -15.92 -13.79 11.72
C GLN A 83 -16.45 -13.68 13.15
N ALA A 84 -16.08 -12.65 13.90
CA ALA A 84 -16.47 -12.53 15.30
C ALA A 84 -17.92 -12.01 15.46
N ASP A 85 -18.64 -12.50 16.47
CA ASP A 85 -20.04 -12.12 16.73
C ASP A 85 -20.17 -10.81 17.51
N SER A 86 -19.25 -10.57 18.45
CA SER A 86 -19.20 -9.30 19.18
C SER A 86 -18.67 -8.17 18.29
N PRO A 87 -19.31 -6.98 18.26
CA PRO A 87 -18.76 -5.80 17.60
C PRO A 87 -17.36 -5.43 18.09
N VAL A 88 -17.07 -5.65 19.38
CA VAL A 88 -15.76 -5.38 19.99
C VAL A 88 -14.68 -6.30 19.41
N ASP A 89 -14.95 -7.60 19.31
CA ASP A 89 -13.98 -8.58 18.79
C ASP A 89 -13.73 -8.39 17.28
N ARG A 90 -14.77 -8.00 16.53
CA ARG A 90 -14.60 -7.56 15.14
C ARG A 90 -13.71 -6.33 15.06
N PHE A 91 -13.94 -5.34 15.92
CA PHE A 91 -13.13 -4.12 15.95
C PHE A 91 -11.65 -4.41 16.27
N ILE A 92 -11.37 -5.31 17.22
CA ILE A 92 -10.00 -5.79 17.52
C ILE A 92 -9.39 -6.43 16.28
N SER A 93 -10.15 -7.26 15.55
CA SER A 93 -9.71 -7.90 14.32
C SER A 93 -9.40 -6.88 13.22
N VAL A 94 -10.20 -5.81 13.11
CA VAL A 94 -9.95 -4.70 12.17
C VAL A 94 -8.67 -3.93 12.53
N VAL A 95 -8.41 -3.70 13.82
CA VAL A 95 -7.14 -3.10 14.28
C VAL A 95 -5.95 -3.98 13.88
N ALA A 96 -6.03 -5.29 14.16
CA ALA A 96 -4.99 -6.24 13.79
C ALA A 96 -4.77 -6.32 12.27
N TRP A 97 -5.85 -6.36 11.48
CA TRP A 97 -5.78 -6.31 10.02
C TRP A 97 -5.17 -5.01 9.52
N ASN A 98 -5.54 -3.85 10.09
CA ASN A 98 -4.95 -2.56 9.70
C ASN A 98 -3.42 -2.56 9.90
N ILE A 99 -2.93 -3.02 11.05
CA ILE A 99 -1.50 -3.17 11.33
C ILE A 99 -0.84 -4.10 10.30
N SER A 100 -1.50 -5.21 9.94
CA SER A 100 -1.00 -6.17 8.95
C SER A 100 -0.85 -5.58 7.53
N THR A 101 -1.45 -4.43 7.24
CA THR A 101 -1.29 -3.77 5.92
C THR A 101 0.01 -2.96 5.81
N LEU A 102 0.76 -2.76 6.90
CA LEU A 102 1.99 -1.97 6.96
C LEU A 102 3.22 -2.79 6.59
N ARG A 103 3.37 -3.11 5.31
CA ARG A 103 4.59 -3.79 4.81
C ARG A 103 5.80 -2.87 4.91
N PRO A 104 6.96 -3.37 5.37
CA PRO A 104 8.20 -2.62 5.25
C PRO A 104 8.57 -2.53 3.76
N PRO A 105 8.81 -1.35 3.19
CA PRO A 105 9.44 -1.26 1.88
C PRO A 105 10.95 -1.48 1.99
N ILE A 106 11.60 -1.73 0.86
CA ILE A 106 13.05 -1.93 0.80
C ILE A 106 13.73 -0.56 0.85
N PHE A 107 14.63 -0.37 1.82
CA PHE A 107 15.39 0.87 1.92
C PHE A 107 16.20 1.13 0.64
N GLY A 108 16.13 2.37 0.15
CA GLY A 108 16.87 2.79 -1.03
C GLY A 108 16.25 2.40 -2.37
N PHE A 109 15.07 1.78 -2.36
CA PHE A 109 14.33 1.50 -3.58
C PHE A 109 12.88 2.00 -3.47
N ALA A 110 12.32 2.44 -4.59
CA ALA A 110 10.92 2.81 -4.71
C ALA A 110 10.26 2.06 -5.87
N PRO A 111 8.96 1.76 -5.81
CA PRO A 111 8.27 1.17 -6.94
C PRO A 111 8.12 2.19 -8.08
N TYR A 112 7.66 1.74 -9.26
CA TYR A 112 7.37 2.63 -10.38
C TYR A 112 6.21 3.57 -10.03
N ASN A 113 6.33 4.83 -10.44
CA ASN A 113 5.20 5.77 -10.37
C ASN A 113 4.19 5.37 -11.45
N PRO A 114 2.94 5.01 -11.10
CA PRO A 114 2.00 4.50 -12.08
C PRO A 114 1.66 5.54 -13.15
N ILE A 115 1.49 5.06 -14.38
CA ILE A 115 0.99 5.89 -15.47
C ILE A 115 -0.50 6.18 -15.30
N LEU A 116 -1.03 7.24 -15.92
CA LEU A 116 -2.45 7.54 -15.84
C LEU A 116 -3.27 6.42 -16.50
N GLY A 117 -4.29 5.91 -15.80
CA GLY A 117 -5.10 4.78 -16.26
C GLY A 117 -4.42 3.41 -16.14
N GLU A 118 -3.24 3.32 -15.53
CA GLU A 118 -2.65 2.03 -15.16
C GLU A 118 -3.60 1.29 -14.21
N THR A 119 -3.72 -0.03 -14.37
CA THR A 119 -4.56 -0.89 -13.55
C THR A 119 -3.72 -1.97 -12.86
N HIS A 120 -4.20 -2.48 -11.72
CA HIS A 120 -3.70 -3.73 -11.15
C HIS A 120 -4.86 -4.63 -10.73
N HIS A 121 -5.03 -5.80 -11.36
CA HIS A 121 -6.18 -6.69 -11.11
C HIS A 121 -5.74 -8.11 -10.72
N VAL A 122 -6.04 -8.52 -9.48
CA VAL A 122 -5.61 -9.82 -8.91
C VAL A 122 -6.72 -10.47 -8.08
N SER A 123 -6.83 -11.80 -8.18
CA SER A 123 -7.71 -12.61 -7.35
C SER A 123 -6.93 -13.54 -6.43
N ARG A 124 -7.46 -13.77 -5.22
CA ARG A 124 -7.00 -14.83 -4.31
C ARG A 124 -8.20 -15.47 -3.64
N ALA A 125 -8.44 -16.76 -3.93
CA ALA A 125 -9.69 -17.43 -3.55
C ALA A 125 -10.90 -16.60 -3.99
N ASN A 126 -11.75 -16.14 -3.06
CA ASN A 126 -12.94 -15.33 -3.36
C ASN A 126 -12.66 -13.81 -3.34
N LEU A 127 -11.46 -13.38 -2.93
CA LEU A 127 -11.10 -11.98 -2.84
C LEU A 127 -10.60 -11.50 -4.20
N ASN A 128 -11.31 -10.55 -4.80
CA ASN A 128 -10.91 -9.89 -6.04
C ASN A 128 -10.48 -8.46 -5.72
N VAL A 129 -9.33 -8.03 -6.25
CA VAL A 129 -8.70 -6.74 -5.98
C VAL A 129 -8.42 -6.02 -7.29
N LEU A 130 -8.94 -4.81 -7.44
CA LEU A 130 -8.72 -3.93 -8.59
C LEU A 130 -8.19 -2.59 -8.12
N LEU A 131 -7.10 -2.13 -8.73
CA LEU A 131 -6.56 -0.79 -8.55
C LEU A 131 -6.51 -0.06 -9.88
N GLU A 132 -6.62 1.27 -9.82
CA GLU A 132 -6.46 2.16 -10.96
C GLU A 132 -5.71 3.43 -10.55
N GLN A 133 -4.80 3.90 -11.39
CA GLN A 133 -4.23 5.25 -11.26
C GLN A 133 -5.18 6.27 -11.89
N ILE A 134 -6.02 6.89 -11.05
CA ILE A 134 -7.13 7.74 -11.47
C ILE A 134 -6.71 9.20 -11.75
N SER A 135 -5.53 9.62 -11.28
CA SER A 135 -4.93 10.93 -11.57
C SER A 135 -3.40 10.83 -11.52
N HIS A 136 -2.68 11.62 -12.31
CA HIS A 136 -1.21 11.66 -12.33
C HIS A 136 -0.63 12.96 -11.75
N HIS A 137 -1.35 14.09 -11.88
CA HIS A 137 -0.94 15.39 -11.33
C HIS A 137 -2.11 16.05 -10.58
N PRO A 138 -2.24 15.82 -9.26
CA PRO A 138 -1.37 14.99 -8.39
C PRO A 138 -1.62 13.47 -8.58
N PRO A 139 -0.69 12.59 -8.14
CA PRO A 139 -0.83 11.14 -8.32
C PRO A 139 -1.83 10.55 -7.32
N VAL A 140 -3.02 10.18 -7.82
CA VAL A 140 -4.07 9.54 -7.01
C VAL A 140 -4.29 8.13 -7.52
N SER A 141 -4.28 7.15 -6.61
CA SER A 141 -4.60 5.76 -6.88
C SER A 141 -5.87 5.35 -6.13
N ALA A 142 -6.74 4.62 -6.81
CA ALA A 142 -7.90 3.97 -6.22
C ALA A 142 -7.66 2.47 -6.05
N LEU A 143 -8.27 1.87 -5.02
CA LEU A 143 -8.33 0.43 -4.81
C LEU A 143 -9.76 0.04 -4.41
N HIS A 144 -10.27 -0.99 -5.06
CA HIS A 144 -11.50 -1.70 -4.69
C HIS A 144 -11.16 -3.17 -4.52
N ALA A 145 -11.47 -3.73 -3.35
CA ALA A 145 -11.32 -5.15 -3.11
C ALA A 145 -12.63 -5.71 -2.53
N THR A 146 -13.06 -6.85 -3.05
CA THR A 146 -14.33 -7.46 -2.63
C THR A 146 -14.24 -8.96 -2.49
N ASP A 147 -14.86 -9.47 -1.42
CA ASP A 147 -15.22 -10.88 -1.28
C ASP A 147 -16.74 -10.95 -1.19
N GLU A 148 -17.40 -11.33 -2.29
CA GLU A 148 -18.86 -11.40 -2.36
C GLU A 148 -19.44 -12.47 -1.44
N LYS A 149 -18.70 -13.58 -1.23
CA LYS A 149 -19.14 -14.69 -0.39
C LYS A 149 -19.12 -14.31 1.08
N GLN A 150 -18.06 -13.63 1.51
CA GLN A 150 -17.92 -13.12 2.87
C GLN A 150 -18.59 -11.75 3.06
N LYS A 151 -19.16 -11.16 2.00
CA LYS A 151 -19.81 -9.84 2.04
C LYS A 151 -18.88 -8.75 2.59
N ILE A 152 -17.62 -8.77 2.16
CA ILE A 152 -16.59 -7.79 2.53
C ILE A 152 -16.30 -6.88 1.34
N GLN A 153 -16.20 -5.58 1.59
CA GLN A 153 -15.78 -4.59 0.60
C GLN A 153 -14.74 -3.64 1.21
N LEU A 154 -13.62 -3.45 0.54
CA LEU A 154 -12.57 -2.49 0.89
C LEU A 154 -12.44 -1.47 -0.23
N ILE A 155 -12.50 -0.19 0.13
CA ILE A 155 -12.31 0.95 -0.78
C ILE A 155 -11.17 1.79 -0.22
N ARG A 156 -10.27 2.23 -1.09
CA ARG A 156 -9.21 3.17 -0.75
C ARG A 156 -9.02 4.17 -1.88
N CYS A 157 -9.00 5.45 -1.53
CA CYS A 157 -8.53 6.55 -2.38
C CYS A 157 -7.27 7.10 -1.71
N GLN A 158 -6.13 7.12 -2.39
CA GLN A 158 -4.90 7.62 -1.77
C GLN A 158 -4.03 8.46 -2.70
N LEU A 159 -3.40 9.47 -2.08
CA LEU A 159 -2.44 10.39 -2.66
C LEU A 159 -1.17 10.35 -1.81
N CYS A 160 -0.03 10.06 -2.42
CA CYS A 160 1.27 10.09 -1.77
C CYS A 160 1.97 11.41 -2.10
N VAL A 161 2.46 12.14 -1.08
CA VAL A 161 3.20 13.39 -1.24
C VAL A 161 4.59 13.25 -0.61
N PRO A 162 5.61 12.84 -1.38
CA PRO A 162 6.97 12.70 -0.88
C PRO A 162 7.66 14.05 -0.74
N LYS A 163 8.18 14.35 0.46
CA LYS A 163 8.91 15.58 0.77
C LYS A 163 10.29 15.26 1.33
N PHE A 164 11.33 15.81 0.73
CA PHE A 164 12.69 15.69 1.23
C PHE A 164 12.97 16.78 2.28
N ASN A 165 13.42 16.43 3.47
CA ASN A 165 13.74 17.40 4.53
C ASN A 165 15.24 17.60 4.79
N GLY A 166 16.10 17.08 3.90
CA GLY A 166 17.56 17.15 4.04
C GLY A 166 18.19 15.86 4.57
N ILE A 167 17.52 15.16 5.48
CA ILE A 167 18.04 13.91 6.09
C ILE A 167 17.11 12.70 5.88
N ALA A 168 15.88 12.94 5.44
CA ALA A 168 14.88 11.93 5.20
C ALA A 168 13.93 12.37 4.08
N VAL A 169 13.28 11.38 3.47
CA VAL A 169 12.06 11.59 2.68
C VAL A 169 10.88 11.17 3.54
N VAL A 170 9.95 12.10 3.76
CA VAL A 170 8.65 11.82 4.39
C VAL A 170 7.63 11.72 3.28
N ASN A 171 7.09 10.54 3.06
CA ASN A 171 6.00 10.34 2.11
C ASN A 171 4.67 10.36 2.85
N GLU A 172 4.01 11.52 2.78
CA GLU A 172 2.73 11.76 3.41
C GLU A 172 1.63 10.99 2.67
N VAL A 173 0.90 10.12 3.38
CA VAL A 173 -0.15 9.28 2.76
C VAL A 173 -1.52 9.87 3.06
N ARG A 174 -2.04 10.64 2.12
CA ARG A 174 -3.36 11.28 2.21
C ARG A 174 -4.43 10.39 1.60
N GLY A 175 -5.66 10.57 2.08
CA GLY A 175 -6.84 9.91 1.55
C GLY A 175 -7.58 9.07 2.59
N LYS A 176 -8.62 8.39 2.14
CA LYS A 176 -9.53 7.64 3.00
C LYS A 176 -9.50 6.16 2.65
N ARG A 177 -9.53 5.32 3.70
CA ARG A 177 -9.73 3.88 3.61
C ARG A 177 -11.03 3.51 4.30
N GLN A 178 -11.84 2.70 3.64
CA GLN A 178 -13.08 2.18 4.19
C GLN A 178 -13.12 0.66 4.04
N LEU A 179 -13.26 -0.04 5.17
CA LEU A 179 -13.60 -1.46 5.20
C LEU A 179 -15.07 -1.59 5.57
N LYS A 180 -15.87 -2.24 4.73
CA LYS A 180 -17.29 -2.50 4.96
C LYS A 180 -17.50 -3.99 5.18
N LEU A 181 -18.10 -4.32 6.31
CA LEU A 181 -18.59 -5.66 6.63
C LEU A 181 -20.09 -5.67 6.35
N LEU A 182 -20.46 -5.95 5.11
CA LEU A 182 -21.82 -5.71 4.62
C LEU A 182 -22.84 -6.62 5.31
N SER A 183 -22.45 -7.84 5.70
CA SER A 183 -23.30 -8.74 6.49
C SER A 183 -23.57 -8.26 7.91
N ARG A 184 -22.74 -7.34 8.43
CA ARG A 184 -22.88 -6.75 9.78
C ARG A 184 -23.45 -5.34 9.73
N GLY A 185 -23.53 -4.72 8.55
CA GLY A 185 -23.92 -3.31 8.40
C GLY A 185 -22.91 -2.34 9.01
N GLU A 186 -21.62 -2.71 9.06
CA GLU A 186 -20.57 -1.92 9.71
C GLU A 186 -19.61 -1.29 8.69
N THR A 187 -19.28 -0.01 8.89
CA THR A 187 -18.29 0.71 8.08
C THR A 187 -17.14 1.21 8.95
N TYR A 188 -15.95 0.67 8.72
CA TYR A 188 -14.73 1.06 9.39
C TYR A 188 -13.97 2.07 8.54
N GLU A 189 -13.84 3.29 9.04
CA GLU A 189 -13.12 4.38 8.38
C GLU A 189 -11.76 4.59 9.01
N MET A 190 -10.72 4.74 8.18
CA MET A 190 -9.36 4.93 8.67
C MET A 190 -8.50 5.77 7.73
N ASN A 191 -7.54 6.49 8.31
CA ASN A 191 -6.42 7.10 7.58
C ASN A 191 -5.23 6.14 7.50
N SER A 192 -4.09 6.63 7.02
CA SER A 192 -2.83 5.90 6.92
C SER A 192 -1.72 6.63 7.69
N PRO A 193 -0.70 5.91 8.20
CA PRO A 193 0.51 6.54 8.68
C PRO A 193 1.37 7.00 7.48
N ASP A 194 2.33 7.88 7.75
CA ASP A 194 3.30 8.35 6.78
C ASP A 194 4.45 7.35 6.66
N LEU A 195 5.05 7.28 5.48
CA LEU A 195 6.25 6.47 5.26
C LEU A 195 7.50 7.34 5.42
N LEU A 196 8.37 6.97 6.35
CA LEU A 196 9.61 7.68 6.64
C LEU A 196 10.82 6.91 6.13
N ILE A 197 11.48 7.45 5.10
CA ILE A 197 12.74 6.94 4.56
C ILE A 197 13.87 7.81 5.12
N ARG A 198 14.54 7.35 6.17
CA ARG A 198 15.62 8.07 6.84
C ARG A 198 16.96 7.75 6.19
N ILE A 199 17.72 8.76 5.78
CA ILE A 199 19.06 8.61 5.20
C ILE A 199 20.13 8.82 6.28
N LEU A 200 19.94 9.83 7.13
CA LEU A 200 20.85 10.18 8.23
C LEU A 200 20.06 10.44 9.53
N PRO A 201 20.67 10.25 10.71
CA PRO A 201 21.97 9.63 10.96
C PRO A 201 21.93 8.10 10.95
N THR A 202 20.74 7.51 11.13
CA THR A 202 20.52 6.05 11.09
C THR A 202 19.65 5.73 9.88
N PRO A 203 20.21 5.14 8.82
CA PRO A 203 19.44 4.72 7.67
C PRO A 203 18.29 3.77 8.05
N GLY A 204 17.21 3.81 7.29
CA GLY A 204 16.12 2.87 7.47
C GLY A 204 14.80 3.37 6.92
N VAL A 205 13.81 2.47 6.94
CA VAL A 205 12.42 2.80 6.62
C VAL A 205 11.52 2.41 7.78
N ASP A 206 10.63 3.32 8.16
CA ASP A 206 9.62 3.12 9.19
C ASP A 206 8.29 3.76 8.79
N TRP A 207 7.23 3.35 9.47
CA TRP A 207 5.94 4.03 9.45
C TRP A 207 5.87 5.00 10.64
N ASP A 208 5.40 6.22 10.43
CA ASP A 208 5.34 7.27 11.44
C ASP A 208 4.00 8.00 11.41
N GLY A 209 3.57 8.51 12.56
CA GLY A 209 2.33 9.29 12.68
C GLY A 209 1.15 8.53 13.25
N ASP A 210 0.00 9.22 13.28
CA ASP A 210 -1.18 8.80 14.03
C ASP A 210 -2.25 8.25 13.08
N VAL A 211 -2.76 7.04 13.39
CA VAL A 211 -3.86 6.41 12.67
C VAL A 211 -5.07 6.32 13.57
N ARG A 212 -6.23 6.68 13.04
CA ARG A 212 -7.52 6.58 13.71
C ARG A 212 -8.42 5.68 12.91
N ILE A 213 -9.00 4.67 13.57
CA ILE A 213 -9.99 3.76 13.00
C ILE A 213 -11.31 4.03 13.71
N ARG A 214 -12.41 4.20 12.98
CA ARG A 214 -13.73 4.44 13.57
C ARG A 214 -14.78 3.56 12.93
N CYS A 215 -15.71 3.06 13.72
CA CYS A 215 -16.94 2.43 13.24
C CYS A 215 -18.12 3.11 13.94
N PRO A 216 -18.79 4.05 13.26
CA PRO A 216 -19.93 4.78 13.84
C PRO A 216 -21.06 3.84 14.30
N GLU A 217 -21.31 2.76 13.57
CA GLU A 217 -22.45 1.86 13.80
C GLU A 217 -22.34 1.07 15.11
N ASN A 218 -21.12 0.80 15.58
CA ASN A 218 -20.89 0.16 16.89
C ASN A 218 -20.32 1.11 17.94
N GLY A 219 -20.12 2.39 17.60
CA GLY A 219 -19.65 3.43 18.52
C GLY A 219 -18.21 3.25 18.98
N LEU A 220 -17.38 2.46 18.28
CA LEU A 220 -16.00 2.20 18.67
C LEU A 220 -14.99 2.99 17.84
N GLU A 221 -13.87 3.28 18.47
CA GLU A 221 -12.75 4.01 17.88
C GLU A 221 -11.41 3.45 18.38
N ALA A 222 -10.42 3.36 17.51
CA ALA A 222 -9.04 3.15 17.89
C ALA A 222 -8.16 4.34 17.51
N GLU A 223 -7.22 4.66 18.40
CA GLU A 223 -6.13 5.60 18.18
C GLU A 223 -4.82 4.80 18.21
N LEU A 224 -4.05 4.85 17.12
CA LEU A 224 -2.76 4.20 16.95
C LEU A 224 -1.70 5.27 16.73
N HIS A 225 -0.54 5.07 17.33
CA HIS A 225 0.64 5.92 17.20
C HIS A 225 1.80 5.07 16.72
N TYR A 226 2.30 5.37 15.52
CA TYR A 226 3.46 4.74 14.92
C TYR A 226 4.72 5.60 15.15
N GLY A 227 5.87 4.93 15.11
CA GLY A 227 7.17 5.58 15.17
C GLY A 227 7.76 5.73 16.57
N HIS A 228 8.78 6.58 16.68
CA HIS A 228 9.72 6.63 17.80
C HIS A 228 9.37 7.64 18.91
N LYS A 229 8.10 8.07 19.03
CA LYS A 229 7.73 9.01 20.10
C LYS A 229 7.92 8.33 21.46
N SER A 230 8.96 8.76 22.17
CA SER A 230 9.16 8.43 23.57
C SER A 230 8.59 9.49 24.47
N PHE A 231 7.94 9.03 25.53
CA PHE A 231 7.73 9.81 26.73
C PHE A 231 9.09 9.90 27.45
N LEU A 232 9.53 11.12 27.81
CA LEU A 232 10.72 11.39 28.65
C LEU A 232 12.12 11.10 28.05
N GLY A 233 12.31 11.19 26.74
CA GLY A 233 13.67 11.24 26.15
C GLY A 233 14.46 9.93 26.10
N LEU A 234 13.88 8.79 26.51
CA LEU A 234 14.44 7.46 26.25
C LEU A 234 14.28 7.09 24.78
N ARG A 235 15.10 6.20 24.21
CA ARG A 235 14.92 5.77 22.81
C ARG A 235 13.72 4.81 22.72
N GLY A 236 12.68 5.19 21.98
CA GLY A 236 11.50 4.34 21.75
C GLY A 236 11.89 3.10 20.94
N SER A 237 11.17 1.99 21.12
CA SER A 237 11.42 0.77 20.34
C SER A 237 11.28 1.06 18.85
N HIS A 238 12.21 0.55 18.03
CA HIS A 238 12.15 0.66 16.57
C HIS A 238 10.88 0.02 16.03
N ARG A 239 10.22 0.65 15.04
CA ARG A 239 8.99 0.12 14.44
C ARG A 239 7.87 -0.11 15.45
N SER A 240 7.80 0.77 16.47
CA SER A 240 6.79 0.61 17.52
C SER A 240 5.41 1.05 17.05
N VAL A 241 4.41 0.38 17.59
CA VAL A 241 3.01 0.81 17.54
C VAL A 241 2.44 0.75 18.94
N LYS A 242 1.76 1.82 19.34
CA LYS A 242 1.00 1.91 20.59
C LYS A 242 -0.37 2.47 20.31
N GLY A 243 -1.35 2.09 21.11
CA GLY A 243 -2.67 2.64 20.93
C GLY A 243 -3.68 2.10 21.91
N LYS A 244 -4.93 2.46 21.66
CA LYS A 244 -6.06 2.11 22.50
C LYS A 244 -7.33 1.98 21.67
N ILE A 245 -8.26 1.18 22.16
CA ILE A 245 -9.64 1.08 21.65
C ILE A 245 -10.55 1.69 22.72
N LEU A 246 -11.45 2.58 22.30
CA LEU A 246 -12.34 3.33 23.18
C LEU A 246 -13.77 3.37 22.66
N GLU A 247 -14.71 3.55 23.60
CA GLU A 247 -16.08 3.95 23.28
C GLU A 247 -16.11 5.42 22.88
N THR A 248 -16.73 5.70 21.74
CA THR A 248 -16.71 7.04 21.14
C THR A 248 -17.48 8.06 21.98
N SER A 249 -18.60 7.65 22.58
CA SER A 249 -19.51 8.49 23.38
C SER A 249 -18.94 8.84 24.75
N THR A 250 -18.42 7.86 25.47
CA THR A 250 -17.92 8.02 26.85
C THR A 250 -16.43 8.35 26.91
N LYS A 251 -15.70 8.15 25.81
CA LYS A 251 -14.23 8.17 25.75
C LYS A 251 -13.57 7.16 26.71
N ARG A 252 -14.32 6.16 27.18
CA ARG A 252 -13.81 5.09 28.03
C ARG A 252 -12.87 4.20 27.23
N THR A 253 -11.63 4.07 27.68
CA THR A 253 -10.68 3.12 27.11
C THR A 253 -11.01 1.69 27.53
N LEU A 254 -11.35 0.85 26.55
CA LEU A 254 -11.64 -0.56 26.74
C LEU A 254 -10.37 -1.41 26.68
N PHE A 255 -9.48 -1.10 25.72
CA PHE A 255 -8.27 -1.85 25.49
C PHE A 255 -7.08 -0.93 25.24
N GLU A 256 -5.90 -1.38 25.62
CA GLU A 256 -4.62 -0.76 25.28
C GLU A 256 -3.78 -1.78 24.52
N PHE A 257 -3.09 -1.38 23.46
CA PHE A 257 -2.17 -2.27 22.74
C PHE A 257 -0.83 -1.62 22.52
N ASN A 258 0.21 -2.45 22.50
CA ASN A 258 1.58 -2.04 22.26
C ASN A 258 2.38 -3.18 21.64
N GLY A 259 3.41 -2.83 20.89
CA GLY A 259 4.34 -3.78 20.31
C GLY A 259 5.06 -3.19 19.12
N ASN A 260 5.37 -4.04 18.15
CA ASN A 260 6.08 -3.66 16.95
C ASN A 260 5.32 -4.17 15.72
N TRP A 261 5.09 -3.28 14.75
CA TRP A 261 4.28 -3.61 13.57
C TRP A 261 4.97 -4.62 12.64
N ASP A 262 6.28 -4.84 12.79
CA ASP A 262 7.06 -5.84 12.07
C ASP A 262 7.28 -7.14 12.86
N ARG A 263 6.76 -7.24 14.09
CA ARG A 263 6.88 -8.42 14.96
C ARG A 263 5.52 -8.74 15.58
N THR A 264 5.37 -8.49 16.88
CA THR A 264 4.17 -8.86 17.64
C THR A 264 3.53 -7.62 18.24
N VAL A 265 2.21 -7.57 18.25
CA VAL A 265 1.42 -6.57 18.98
C VAL A 265 0.51 -7.29 19.96
N THR A 266 0.61 -6.87 21.23
CA THR A 266 -0.18 -7.41 22.34
C THR A 266 -1.18 -6.37 22.80
N MET A 267 -2.40 -6.81 23.02
CA MET A 267 -3.50 -6.04 23.57
C MET A 267 -3.77 -6.45 25.01
N LYS A 268 -4.14 -5.48 25.83
CA LYS A 268 -4.54 -5.59 27.22
C LYS A 268 -5.99 -5.13 27.36
N ASP A 269 -6.82 -6.00 27.91
CA ASP A 269 -8.16 -5.65 28.34
C ASP A 269 -8.09 -4.90 29.67
N ASN A 270 -8.70 -3.71 29.74
CA ASN A 270 -8.67 -2.89 30.96
C ASN A 270 -9.54 -3.44 32.08
N ALA A 271 -10.62 -4.15 31.77
CA ALA A 271 -11.51 -4.76 32.76
C ALA A 271 -10.91 -6.04 33.33
N SER A 272 -10.52 -6.98 32.46
CA SER A 272 -10.02 -8.30 32.91
C SER A 272 -8.52 -8.33 33.17
N ARG A 273 -7.76 -7.32 32.70
CA ARG A 273 -6.28 -7.27 32.72
C ARG A 273 -5.61 -8.36 31.89
N LYS A 274 -6.38 -9.15 31.12
CA LYS A 274 -5.88 -10.20 30.24
C LYS A 274 -5.04 -9.59 29.11
N LEU A 275 -3.88 -10.19 28.86
CA LEU A 275 -3.03 -9.91 27.71
C LEU A 275 -3.29 -10.93 26.60
N THR A 276 -3.45 -10.47 25.37
CA THR A 276 -3.69 -11.30 24.19
C THR A 276 -2.86 -10.77 23.02
N VAL A 277 -2.20 -11.65 22.27
CA VAL A 277 -1.55 -11.29 21.01
C VAL A 277 -2.62 -11.08 19.96
N ILE A 278 -2.69 -9.89 19.36
CA ILE A 278 -3.67 -9.55 18.32
C ILE A 278 -3.07 -9.61 16.92
N TYR A 279 -1.74 -9.55 16.81
CA TYR A 279 -1.04 -9.57 15.54
C TYR A 279 0.36 -10.16 15.70
N ASN A 280 0.73 -11.00 14.73
CA ASN A 280 2.05 -11.58 14.57
C ASN A 280 2.48 -11.48 13.10
N ALA A 281 3.53 -10.71 12.83
CA ALA A 281 4.04 -10.46 11.50
C ALA A 281 4.60 -11.72 10.83
N GLU A 282 5.19 -12.64 11.59
CA GLU A 282 5.73 -13.89 11.03
C GLU A 282 4.61 -14.76 10.43
N GLU A 283 3.47 -14.86 11.10
CA GLU A 283 2.28 -15.56 10.59
C GLU A 283 1.67 -14.89 9.36
N VAL A 284 1.77 -13.57 9.28
CA VAL A 284 1.19 -12.77 8.20
C VAL A 284 2.08 -12.79 6.95
N TYR A 285 3.39 -12.80 7.10
CA TYR A 285 4.34 -12.64 5.98
C TYR A 285 5.14 -13.90 5.66
N SER A 286 4.86 -15.03 6.31
CA SER A 286 5.40 -16.33 5.92
C SER A 286 4.62 -16.93 4.74
N GLY A 287 5.31 -17.75 3.93
CA GLY A 287 4.68 -18.53 2.86
C GLY A 287 4.07 -17.73 1.71
N LEU A 288 4.46 -16.46 1.51
CA LEU A 288 3.89 -15.62 0.46
C LEU A 288 4.10 -16.22 -0.94
N LYS A 289 3.03 -16.29 -1.71
CA LYS A 289 3.04 -16.86 -3.07
C LYS A 289 3.14 -15.75 -4.10
N THR A 290 3.89 -16.04 -5.15
CA THR A 290 3.98 -15.15 -6.31
C THR A 290 2.70 -15.25 -7.11
N PRO A 291 2.05 -14.12 -7.46
CA PRO A 291 0.94 -14.14 -8.39
C PRO A 291 1.35 -14.77 -9.73
N ILE A 292 0.41 -15.44 -10.38
CA ILE A 292 0.58 -16.05 -11.70
C ILE A 292 -0.51 -15.57 -12.64
N VAL A 293 -0.24 -15.58 -13.94
CA VAL A 293 -1.27 -15.33 -14.96
C VAL A 293 -2.09 -16.60 -15.15
N ASN A 294 -3.37 -16.54 -14.82
CA ASN A 294 -4.33 -17.63 -15.04
C ASN A 294 -4.99 -17.52 -16.42
N ASP A 295 -5.30 -16.30 -16.86
CA ASP A 295 -5.85 -16.02 -18.19
C ASP A 295 -5.07 -14.88 -18.85
N LEU A 296 -4.21 -15.22 -19.81
CA LEU A 296 -3.39 -14.23 -20.50
C LEU A 296 -4.21 -13.30 -21.40
N GLN A 297 -5.30 -13.78 -21.99
CA GLN A 297 -6.13 -12.97 -22.88
C GLN A 297 -6.88 -11.89 -22.09
N GLY A 298 -7.34 -12.22 -20.89
CA GLY A 298 -8.00 -11.29 -19.97
C GLY A 298 -7.11 -10.20 -19.36
N VAL A 299 -5.77 -10.31 -19.42
CA VAL A 299 -4.87 -9.26 -18.89
C VAL A 299 -5.04 -7.96 -19.69
N LEU A 300 -5.29 -6.81 -19.07
CA LEU A 300 -5.40 -5.56 -19.83
C LEU A 300 -4.02 -5.04 -20.24
N SER A 301 -3.94 -4.24 -21.32
CA SER A 301 -2.70 -3.53 -21.68
C SER A 301 -2.30 -2.48 -20.64
N THR A 302 -3.27 -2.01 -19.85
CA THR A 302 -3.09 -1.10 -18.72
C THR A 302 -2.58 -1.80 -17.45
N GLU A 303 -2.54 -3.14 -17.43
CA GLU A 303 -2.08 -3.88 -16.26
C GLU A 303 -0.62 -3.53 -15.92
N SER A 304 -0.33 -3.18 -14.66
CA SER A 304 1.00 -2.85 -14.16
C SER A 304 2.07 -3.87 -14.59
N ALA A 305 1.75 -5.16 -14.50
CA ALA A 305 2.65 -6.25 -14.89
C ALA A 305 2.93 -6.31 -16.40
N ALA A 306 2.06 -5.74 -17.23
CA ALA A 306 2.24 -5.59 -18.67
C ALA A 306 2.99 -4.30 -19.01
N VAL A 307 2.50 -3.16 -18.49
CA VAL A 307 3.04 -1.80 -18.71
C VAL A 307 4.54 -1.74 -18.42
N TRP A 308 4.95 -2.31 -17.29
CA TRP A 308 6.33 -2.24 -16.81
C TRP A 308 7.13 -3.52 -17.08
N SER A 309 6.66 -4.41 -17.95
CA SER A 309 7.25 -5.74 -18.16
C SER A 309 8.70 -5.68 -18.65
N GLU A 310 8.99 -4.85 -19.66
CA GLU A 310 10.33 -4.66 -20.22
C GLU A 310 11.30 -4.05 -19.20
N LEU A 311 10.86 -2.99 -18.50
CA LEU A 311 11.65 -2.36 -17.45
C LEU A 311 11.97 -3.36 -16.34
N SER A 312 10.97 -4.12 -15.89
CA SER A 312 11.14 -5.08 -14.81
C SER A 312 12.11 -6.20 -15.18
N GLU A 313 12.03 -6.72 -16.41
CA GLU A 313 12.97 -7.73 -16.89
C GLU A 313 14.40 -7.17 -16.97
N ALA A 314 14.57 -5.96 -17.50
CA ALA A 314 15.88 -5.32 -17.60
C ALA A 314 16.51 -5.09 -16.22
N LEU A 315 15.71 -4.63 -15.23
CA LEU A 315 16.18 -4.49 -13.84
C LEU A 315 16.62 -5.82 -13.23
N MET A 316 15.87 -6.90 -13.46
CA MET A 316 16.24 -8.24 -12.95
C MET A 316 17.51 -8.79 -13.59
N ARG A 317 17.81 -8.40 -14.83
CA ARG A 317 19.04 -8.77 -15.54
C ARG A 317 20.20 -7.81 -15.25
N HIS A 318 19.99 -6.79 -14.41
CA HIS A 318 20.94 -5.70 -14.16
C HIS A 318 21.40 -4.98 -15.45
N ASP A 319 20.54 -4.94 -16.46
CA ASP A 319 20.77 -4.26 -17.73
C ASP A 319 20.27 -2.80 -17.62
N TRP A 320 21.13 -1.92 -17.10
CA TRP A 320 20.77 -0.54 -16.77
C TRP A 320 20.46 0.32 -18.00
N GLU A 321 21.09 0.02 -19.13
CA GLU A 321 20.84 0.71 -20.40
C GLU A 321 19.43 0.40 -20.89
N LYS A 322 19.08 -0.89 -21.02
CA LYS A 322 17.71 -1.29 -21.39
C LYS A 322 16.67 -0.87 -20.37
N ALA A 323 16.99 -0.87 -19.08
CA ALA A 323 16.08 -0.37 -18.06
C ALA A 323 15.78 1.12 -18.28
N ASN A 324 16.79 1.93 -18.59
CA ASN A 324 16.59 3.34 -18.88
C ASN A 324 15.77 3.56 -20.16
N GLU A 325 16.05 2.81 -21.23
CA GLU A 325 15.29 2.84 -22.48
C GLU A 325 13.82 2.47 -22.27
N ALA A 326 13.56 1.32 -21.64
CA ALA A 326 12.21 0.83 -21.38
C ALA A 326 11.40 1.80 -20.51
N LYS A 327 12.03 2.37 -19.47
CA LYS A 327 11.39 3.38 -18.62
C LYS A 327 11.02 4.64 -19.41
N ASN A 328 11.96 5.16 -20.19
CA ASN A 328 11.73 6.35 -20.99
C ASN A 328 10.65 6.13 -22.06
N ALA A 329 10.58 4.94 -22.66
CA ALA A 329 9.55 4.58 -23.63
C ALA A 329 8.14 4.66 -23.03
N VAL A 330 7.94 4.12 -21.82
CA VAL A 330 6.66 4.20 -21.10
C VAL A 330 6.33 5.65 -20.74
N GLU A 331 7.28 6.40 -20.19
CA GLU A 331 7.07 7.80 -19.79
C GLU A 331 6.81 8.73 -20.98
N GLU A 332 7.50 8.56 -22.11
CA GLU A 332 7.28 9.39 -23.30
C GLU A 332 5.92 9.12 -23.93
N LYS A 333 5.52 7.84 -24.05
CA LYS A 333 4.19 7.49 -24.54
C LYS A 333 3.09 8.14 -23.71
N GLN A 334 3.27 8.24 -22.40
CA GLN A 334 2.33 8.97 -21.53
C GLN A 334 2.32 10.48 -21.78
N ARG A 335 3.48 11.09 -22.03
CA ARG A 335 3.56 12.51 -22.40
C ARG A 335 2.88 12.78 -23.73
N GLU A 336 3.01 11.87 -24.71
CA GLU A 336 2.31 11.95 -25.99
C GLU A 336 0.78 11.86 -25.81
N LEU A 337 0.30 10.86 -25.08
CA LEU A 337 -1.13 10.69 -24.80
C LEU A 337 -1.72 11.86 -24.01
N LEU A 338 -0.93 12.52 -23.15
CA LEU A 338 -1.35 13.75 -22.49
C LEU A 338 -1.49 14.90 -23.49
N ARG A 339 -0.46 15.16 -24.32
CA ARG A 339 -0.50 16.22 -25.35
C ARG A 339 -1.67 16.03 -26.32
N GLU A 340 -1.94 14.79 -26.71
CA GLU A 340 -3.08 14.47 -27.58
C GLU A 340 -4.42 14.83 -26.93
N ARG A 341 -4.67 14.40 -25.69
CA ARG A 341 -5.89 14.73 -24.95
C ARG A 341 -6.06 16.24 -24.76
N GLU A 342 -4.97 16.93 -24.40
CA GLU A 342 -4.97 18.39 -24.25
C GLU A 342 -5.32 19.09 -25.57
N SER A 343 -4.76 18.64 -26.70
CA SER A 343 -5.07 19.18 -28.02
C SER A 343 -6.53 19.02 -28.43
N LYS A 344 -7.20 17.99 -27.91
CA LYS A 344 -8.62 17.69 -28.14
C LYS A 344 -9.55 18.33 -27.11
N GLY A 345 -9.00 18.94 -26.05
CA GLY A 345 -9.78 19.45 -24.92
C GLY A 345 -10.46 18.35 -24.09
N GLU A 346 -9.94 17.12 -24.16
CA GLU A 346 -10.53 15.96 -23.49
C GLU A 346 -10.06 15.88 -22.03
N THR A 347 -11.00 15.67 -21.12
CA THR A 347 -10.70 15.40 -19.71
C THR A 347 -10.57 13.89 -19.50
N TRP A 348 -9.56 13.47 -18.73
CA TRP A 348 -9.43 12.07 -18.34
C TRP A 348 -10.60 11.65 -17.44
N VAL A 349 -11.19 10.50 -17.74
CA VAL A 349 -12.21 9.86 -16.91
C VAL A 349 -11.68 8.47 -16.53
N PRO A 350 -11.53 8.15 -15.23
CA PRO A 350 -11.12 6.81 -14.82
C PRO A 350 -12.14 5.76 -15.23
N GLN A 351 -11.67 4.56 -15.55
CA GLN A 351 -12.51 3.49 -16.10
C GLN A 351 -13.31 2.73 -15.04
N HIS A 352 -12.78 2.63 -13.81
CA HIS A 352 -13.36 1.78 -12.77
C HIS A 352 -13.85 2.57 -11.55
N PHE A 353 -13.52 3.85 -11.47
CA PHE A 353 -13.83 4.71 -10.34
C PHE A 353 -14.41 6.04 -10.79
N THR A 354 -15.39 6.53 -10.04
CA THR A 354 -15.73 7.96 -10.08
C THR A 354 -14.72 8.70 -9.21
N LEU A 355 -14.28 9.87 -9.69
CA LEU A 355 -13.33 10.71 -9.00
C LEU A 355 -14.00 12.03 -8.64
N THR A 356 -13.97 12.39 -7.37
CA THR A 356 -14.48 13.67 -6.87
C THR A 356 -13.42 14.37 -6.06
N ARG A 357 -13.52 15.69 -6.00
CA ARG A 357 -12.68 16.52 -5.16
C ARG A 357 -13.60 17.31 -4.24
N ASN A 358 -13.45 17.12 -2.93
CA ASN A 358 -14.26 17.84 -1.97
C ASN A 358 -13.83 19.32 -1.87
N LYS A 359 -14.58 20.12 -1.11
CA LYS A 359 -14.35 21.57 -0.95
C LYS A 359 -12.98 21.90 -0.35
N ASP A 360 -12.40 20.99 0.44
CA ASP A 360 -11.08 21.12 1.06
C ASP A 360 -9.94 20.65 0.12
N GLY A 361 -10.29 20.31 -1.13
CA GLY A 361 -9.34 19.87 -2.14
C GLY A 361 -8.87 18.42 -1.97
N VAL A 362 -9.50 17.65 -1.07
CA VAL A 362 -9.24 16.23 -0.84
C VAL A 362 -9.91 15.39 -1.93
N TRP A 363 -9.15 14.48 -2.51
CA TRP A 363 -9.65 13.54 -3.50
C TRP A 363 -10.40 12.40 -2.84
N ASP A 364 -11.56 12.06 -3.39
CA ASP A 364 -12.35 10.90 -3.00
C ASP A 364 -12.72 10.11 -4.25
N CYS A 365 -12.78 8.79 -4.12
CA CYS A 365 -13.13 7.91 -5.22
C CYS A 365 -14.13 6.85 -4.79
N LEU A 366 -15.09 6.55 -5.66
CA LEU A 366 -16.05 5.48 -5.46
C LEU A 366 -15.97 4.49 -6.63
N PRO A 367 -15.98 3.19 -6.36
CA PRO A 367 -16.02 2.20 -7.43
C PRO A 367 -17.33 2.34 -8.22
N ILE A 368 -17.25 2.20 -9.55
CA ILE A 368 -18.42 2.26 -10.44
C ILE A 368 -19.28 1.00 -10.29
N HIS A 369 -18.64 -0.14 -10.01
CA HIS A 369 -19.30 -1.42 -9.79
C HIS A 369 -19.31 -1.79 -8.30
N GLN A 370 -20.36 -2.50 -7.87
CA GLN A 370 -20.45 -2.98 -6.49
C GLN A 370 -19.40 -4.04 -6.15
N TRP A 371 -19.14 -4.95 -7.10
CA TRP A 371 -18.27 -6.10 -6.96
C TRP A 371 -17.14 -6.05 -7.98
N VAL A 372 -15.94 -6.42 -7.55
CA VAL A 372 -14.79 -6.61 -8.44
C VAL A 372 -14.90 -7.99 -9.08
N PRO A 373 -14.86 -8.10 -10.43
CA PRO A 373 -14.91 -9.40 -11.09
C PRO A 373 -13.63 -10.22 -10.83
N PRO A 374 -13.67 -11.54 -11.05
CA PRO A 374 -12.47 -12.37 -11.05
C PRO A 374 -11.39 -11.83 -11.99
N ALA A 375 -10.14 -11.94 -11.56
CA ALA A 375 -9.00 -11.37 -12.24
C ALA A 375 -8.27 -12.39 -13.13
N PRO A 376 -7.61 -11.92 -14.20
CA PRO A 376 -6.73 -12.75 -15.02
C PRO A 376 -5.45 -13.17 -14.29
N ILE A 377 -5.03 -12.44 -13.26
CA ILE A 377 -3.88 -12.76 -12.40
C ILE A 377 -4.40 -13.31 -11.08
N ILE A 378 -3.84 -14.42 -10.61
CA ILE A 378 -4.25 -15.07 -9.36
C ILE A 378 -3.08 -15.30 -8.42
N VAL A 379 -3.35 -15.30 -7.11
CA VAL A 379 -2.42 -15.82 -6.10
C VAL A 379 -2.74 -17.28 -5.81
N PRO A 380 -1.82 -18.23 -6.06
CA PRO A 380 -2.02 -19.64 -5.73
C PRO A 380 -2.28 -19.85 -4.23
N LEU A 381 -3.13 -20.82 -3.90
CA LEU A 381 -3.52 -21.14 -2.51
C LEU A 381 -2.59 -22.16 -1.82
N SER A 382 -1.82 -22.93 -2.60
CA SER A 382 -0.90 -23.97 -2.13
C SER A 382 0.41 -23.96 -2.93
#